data_AF-A0A074WXJ7-F1
#
_entry.id   AF-A0A074WXJ7-F1
#
_cell.length_a   1.000
_cell.length_b   1.000
_cell.length_c   1.000
_cell.angle_alpha   90.00
_cell.angle_beta   90.00
_cell.angle_gamma   90.00
#
_symmetry.space_group_name_H-M   'P 1'
#
loop_
_entity.id
_entity.type
_entity.pdbx_description
1 polymer ?
#
loop_
_entity_poly.entity_id
_entity_poly.type
_entity_poly.pdbx_seq_one_letter_code
_entity_poly.pdbx_strand_id
1 'polypeptide(L)' 'MAGPTRPGAAHGAHPIHIHPVRPLYRFAATGLGASMWFFLMYRARKDGPALLGWKHPWDH' A
#
# COMPACT_ATOMS: atom_id res chain seq x y z
N MET A 1 33.60 -36.56 -23.86
CA MET A 1 32.41 -36.06 -24.58
C MET A 1 31.50 -35.38 -23.58
N ALA A 2 31.56 -34.05 -23.52
CA ALA A 2 30.81 -33.25 -22.56
C ALA A 2 29.31 -33.26 -22.93
N GLY A 3 28.44 -33.56 -21.96
CA GLY A 3 27.00 -33.44 -22.13
C GLY A 3 26.59 -31.98 -22.35
N PRO A 4 25.47 -31.71 -23.05
CA PRO A 4 25.04 -30.36 -23.36
C PRO A 4 24.75 -29.57 -22.08
N THR A 5 25.42 -28.43 -21.93
CA THR A 5 25.16 -27.44 -20.90
C THR A 5 23.77 -26.83 -21.14
N ARG A 6 22.87 -26.98 -20.17
CA ARG A 6 21.55 -26.35 -20.20
C ARG A 6 21.71 -24.84 -19.97
N PRO A 7 21.32 -23.95 -20.89
CA PRO A 7 21.28 -22.53 -20.62
C PRO A 7 19.95 -22.24 -19.92
N GLY A 8 20.01 -21.79 -18.67
CA GLY A 8 18.82 -21.34 -17.93
C GLY A 8 18.68 -21.95 -16.55
N ALA A 9 19.67 -21.76 -15.69
CA ALA A 9 19.41 -21.73 -14.25
C ALA A 9 18.60 -20.45 -13.96
N ALA A 10 17.30 -20.50 -14.27
CA ALA A 10 16.36 -19.46 -13.91
C ALA A 10 16.29 -19.41 -12.38
N HIS A 11 16.66 -18.25 -11.83
CA HIS A 11 16.15 -17.64 -10.59
C HIS A 11 15.62 -18.64 -9.55
N GLY A 12 16.46 -18.93 -8.55
CA GLY A 12 16.10 -19.37 -7.20
C GLY A 12 14.98 -20.40 -7.08
N ALA A 13 15.35 -21.62 -6.67
CA ALA A 13 14.44 -22.73 -6.36
C ALA A 13 13.48 -22.43 -5.17
N HIS A 14 12.60 -21.46 -5.32
CA HIS A 14 11.43 -21.23 -4.48
C HIS A 14 10.20 -21.64 -5.27
N PRO A 15 9.29 -22.47 -4.72
CA PRO A 15 8.07 -22.91 -5.40
C PRO A 15 7.04 -21.79 -5.63
N ILE A 16 7.41 -20.52 -5.44
CA ILE A 16 6.56 -19.35 -5.60
C ILE A 16 7.20 -18.46 -6.66
N HIS A 17 6.71 -18.58 -7.88
CA HIS A 17 7.07 -17.68 -8.97
C HIS A 17 6.22 -16.40 -8.87
N ILE A 18 6.79 -15.33 -8.30
CA ILE A 18 6.10 -14.04 -8.23
C ILE A 18 6.13 -13.39 -9.61
N HIS A 19 4.97 -13.30 -10.25
CA HIS A 19 4.81 -12.54 -11.48
C HIS A 19 5.13 -11.05 -11.22
N PRO A 20 6.02 -10.42 -12.00
CA PRO A 20 6.30 -9.00 -11.85
C PRO A 20 5.02 -8.20 -12.09
N VAL A 21 4.48 -7.64 -11.02
CA VAL A 21 3.28 -6.80 -11.09
C VAL A 21 3.61 -5.57 -11.93
N ARG A 22 2.84 -5.34 -13.00
CA ARG A 22 3.01 -4.18 -13.88
C ARG A 22 3.03 -2.90 -13.03
N PRO A 23 3.99 -1.97 -13.23
CA PRO A 23 4.15 -0.78 -12.37
C PRO A 23 2.86 0.03 -12.21
N LEU A 24 2.02 0.05 -13.25
CA LEU A 24 0.74 0.74 -13.26
C LEU A 24 -0.22 0.28 -12.14
N TYR A 25 -0.28 -1.02 -11.83
CA TYR A 25 -1.11 -1.52 -10.74
C TYR A 25 -0.56 -1.13 -9.37
N ARG A 26 0.78 -1.00 -9.23
CA ARG A 26 1.41 -0.55 -8.00
C ARG A 26 1.05 0.91 -7.72
N PHE A 27 1.11 1.77 -8.74
CA PHE A 27 0.72 3.18 -8.60
C PHE A 27 -0.76 3.35 -8.33
N ALA A 28 -1.64 2.59 -9.01
CA ALA A 28 -3.08 2.64 -8.73
C ALA A 28 -3.40 2.17 -7.30
N ALA A 29 -2.79 1.08 -6.84
CA ALA A 29 -2.98 0.58 -5.47
C ALA A 29 -2.48 1.58 -4.42
N THR A 30 -1.31 2.17 -4.61
CA THR A 30 -0.77 3.21 -3.72
C THR A 30 -1.60 4.48 -3.78
N GLY A 31 -2.05 4.92 -4.96
CA GLY A 31 -2.90 6.09 -5.12
C GLY A 31 -4.23 5.92 -4.38
N LEU A 32 -4.91 4.79 -4.58
CA LEU A 32 -6.18 4.47 -3.90
C LEU A 32 -6.01 4.36 -2.38
N GLY A 33 -4.96 3.69 -1.90
CA GLY A 33 -4.66 3.60 -0.47
C GLY A 33 -4.27 4.95 0.15
N ALA A 34 -3.47 5.75 -0.56
CA ALA A 34 -3.10 7.09 -0.14
C ALA A 34 -4.32 8.02 -0.10
N SER A 35 -5.25 7.93 -1.06
CA SER A 35 -6.51 8.67 -1.02
C SER A 35 -7.39 8.27 0.17
N MET A 36 -7.45 6.98 0.52
CA MET A 36 -8.18 6.51 1.71
C MET A 36 -7.59 7.12 2.99
N TRP A 37 -6.27 7.06 3.18
CA TRP A 37 -5.60 7.65 4.35
C TRP A 37 -5.66 9.18 4.35
N PHE A 38 -5.56 9.81 3.18
CA PHE A 38 -5.76 11.24 3.03
C PHE A 38 -7.16 11.66 3.46
N PHE A 39 -8.19 10.88 3.10
CA PHE A 39 -9.55 11.12 3.54
C PHE A 39 -9.69 11.01 5.06
N LEU A 40 -9.09 10.01 5.68
CA LEU A 40 -9.08 9.85 7.13
C LEU A 40 -8.40 11.03 7.84
N MET A 41 -7.24 11.49 7.35
CA MET A 41 -6.54 12.65 7.91
C MET A 41 -7.30 13.97 7.66
N TYR A 42 -7.93 14.12 6.50
CA TYR A 42 -8.79 15.25 6.19
C TYR A 42 -10.01 15.28 7.12
N ARG A 43 -10.64 14.13 7.34
CA ARG A 43 -11.73 13.97 8.30
C ARG A 43 -11.26 14.22 9.73
N ALA A 44 -10.10 13.73 10.13
CA ALA A 44 -9.52 13.99 11.46
C ALA A 44 -9.20 15.48 11.68
N ARG A 45 -8.87 16.25 10.65
CA ARG A 45 -8.71 17.71 10.78
C ARG A 45 -10.06 18.43 10.91
N LYS A 46 -11.11 17.95 10.27
CA LYS A 46 -12.46 18.53 10.35
C LYS A 46 -13.23 18.14 11.61
N ASP A 47 -13.09 16.88 12.04
CA ASP A 47 -13.68 16.33 13.27
C ASP A 47 -12.73 16.44 14.47
N GLY A 48 -11.52 16.98 14.28
CA GLY A 48 -10.52 17.21 15.31
C GLY A 48 -11.04 18.01 16.52
N PRO A 49 -11.81 19.09 16.33
CA PRO A 49 -12.43 19.82 17.46
C PRO A 49 -13.54 19.02 18.15
N ALA A 50 -14.19 18.08 17.45
CA ALA A 50 -15.28 17.27 17.98
C ALA A 50 -14.80 16.04 18.75
N LEU A 51 -13.62 15.49 18.40
CA LEU A 51 -13.02 14.33 19.07
C LEU A 51 -11.97 14.70 20.13
N LEU A 52 -11.32 15.88 20.05
CA LEU A 52 -10.36 16.35 21.06
C LEU A 52 -11.00 17.00 22.31
N GLY A 53 -12.33 16.97 22.45
CA GLY A 53 -13.01 17.33 23.70
C GLY A 53 -12.89 18.80 24.15
N TRP A 54 -12.42 19.71 23.28
CA TRP A 54 -12.20 21.13 23.62
C TRP A 54 -13.45 22.01 23.52
N LYS A 55 -14.63 21.43 23.28
CA LYS A 55 -15.90 22.13 23.41
C LYS A 55 -16.92 21.24 24.12
N HIS A 56 -17.02 21.40 25.43
CA HIS A 56 -18.18 20.93 26.16
C HIS A 56 -19.40 21.81 25.76
N PRO A 57 -20.55 21.23 25.40
CA PRO A 57 -21.75 21.99 24.99
C PRO A 57 -22.44 22.76 26.13
N TRP A 58 -21.88 22.80 27.35
CA TRP A 58 -22.48 23.44 28.54
C TRP A 58 -21.57 24.48 29.24
N ASP A 59 -20.61 25.06 28.52
CA ASP A 59 -19.81 26.20 29.03
C ASP A 59 -20.42 27.54 28.54
N HIS A 60 -21.66 27.80 28.95
CA HIS A 60 -22.38 29.07 28.77
C HIS A 60 -22.91 29.56 30.11
#